data_AF-A0A1M6B1T1-F1
#
_entry.id   AF-A0A1M6B1T1-F1
#
_cell.length_a   1.000
_cell.length_b   1.000
_cell.length_c   1.000
_cell.angle_alpha   90.00
_cell.angle_beta   90.00
_cell.angle_gamma   90.00
#
_symmetry.space_group_name_H-M   'P 1'
#
loop_
_entity.id
_entity.type
_entity.pdbx_description
1 polymer ?
#
loop_
_entity_poly.entity_id
_entity_poly.type
_entity_poly.pdbx_seq_one_letter_code
_entity_poly.pdbx_strand_id
1 'polypeptide(L)' 'MEIKVLMRHGAGIREMARELGCSRNTIRRYLRETAAEQYSPRTARPTKLDPYKGYLLERIEAARPHWI' A
#
# COMPACT_ATOMS: atom_id res chain seq x y z
N MET A 1 -13.66 2.53 -5.24
CA MET A 1 -14.51 1.50 -5.87
C MET A 1 -15.31 2.07 -7.06
N GLU A 2 -14.75 3.02 -7.81
CA GLU A 2 -15.44 3.74 -8.90
C GLU A 2 -15.17 3.15 -10.29
N ILE A 3 -13.92 2.76 -10.57
CA ILE A 3 -13.50 2.21 -11.88
C ILE A 3 -14.33 0.98 -12.28
N LYS A 4 -14.61 0.06 -11.34
CA LYS A 4 -15.40 -1.15 -11.60
C LYS A 4 -16.88 -0.86 -11.85
N VAL A 5 -17.43 0.17 -11.21
CA VAL A 5 -18.81 0.60 -11.40
C VAL A 5 -18.97 1.21 -12.79
N LEU A 6 -18.08 2.13 -13.18
CA LEU A 6 -18.08 2.70 -14.53
C LEU A 6 -17.89 1.64 -15.62
N MET A 7 -17.02 0.64 -15.40
CA MET A 7 -16.91 -0.50 -16.33
C MET A 7 -18.25 -1.23 -16.47
N ARG A 8 -18.94 -1.53 -15.35
CA ARG A 8 -20.24 -2.22 -15.38
C ARG A 8 -21.29 -1.43 -16.15
N HIS A 9 -21.21 -0.11 -16.14
CA HIS A 9 -22.07 0.78 -16.94
C HIS A 9 -21.65 0.90 -18.42
N GLY A 10 -20.60 0.20 -18.85
CA GLY A 10 -20.13 0.17 -20.23
C GLY A 10 -19.16 1.31 -20.59
N ALA A 11 -18.69 2.08 -19.61
CA ALA A 11 -17.79 3.20 -19.87
C ALA A 11 -16.44 2.73 -20.44
N GLY A 12 -15.93 3.43 -21.44
CA GLY A 12 -14.64 3.11 -22.05
C GLY A 12 -13.45 3.56 -21.19
N ILE A 13 -12.26 2.97 -21.37
CA ILE A 13 -11.04 3.33 -20.61
C ILE A 13 -10.70 4.83 -20.73
N ARG A 14 -10.92 5.44 -21.90
CA ARG A 14 -10.64 6.87 -22.13
C ARG A 14 -11.64 7.77 -21.41
N GLU A 15 -12.89 7.35 -21.33
CA GLU A 15 -13.97 8.07 -20.67
C GLU A 15 -13.77 8.04 -19.16
N MET A 16 -13.57 6.84 -18.61
CA MET A 16 -13.21 6.66 -17.20
C MET A 16 -11.97 7.49 -16.80
N ALA A 17 -10.97 7.62 -17.70
CA ALA A 17 -9.77 8.41 -17.43
C ALA A 17 -10.05 9.91 -17.31
N ARG A 18 -10.98 10.42 -18.13
CA ARG A 18 -11.40 11.82 -18.09
C ARG A 18 -12.23 12.10 -16.85
N GLU A 19 -13.17 11.21 -16.53
CA GLU A 19 -14.08 11.36 -15.39
C GLU A 19 -13.34 11.27 -14.05
N LEU A 20 -12.45 10.27 -13.90
CA LEU A 20 -11.71 10.03 -12.66
C LEU A 20 -10.41 10.83 -12.53
N GLY A 21 -10.04 11.61 -13.55
CA GLY A 21 -8.79 12.40 -13.57
C GLY A 21 -7.51 11.57 -13.43
N CYS A 22 -7.56 10.27 -13.72
CA CYS A 22 -6.43 9.36 -13.58
C CYS A 22 -5.91 8.86 -14.93
N SER A 23 -4.66 8.40 -14.95
CA SER A 23 -4.06 7.93 -16.20
C SER A 23 -4.79 6.69 -16.73
N ARG A 24 -4.85 6.55 -18.07
CA ARG A 24 -5.35 5.34 -18.73
C ARG A 24 -4.63 4.07 -18.26
N ASN A 25 -3.36 4.20 -17.86
CA ASN A 25 -2.57 3.08 -17.34
C ASN A 25 -3.03 2.68 -15.93
N THR A 26 -3.41 3.66 -15.10
CA THR A 26 -4.02 3.42 -13.79
C THR A 26 -5.31 2.63 -13.96
N ILE A 27 -6.22 3.08 -14.83
CA ILE A 27 -7.49 2.36 -15.07
C ILE A 27 -7.22 0.95 -15.60
N ARG A 28 -6.32 0.79 -16.57
CA ARG A 28 -5.96 -0.54 -17.07
C ARG A 28 -5.40 -1.46 -15.98
N ARG A 29 -4.56 -0.94 -15.07
CA ARG A 29 -4.03 -1.70 -13.93
C ARG A 29 -5.16 -2.15 -13.01
N TYR A 30 -6.04 -1.23 -12.62
CA TYR A 30 -7.15 -1.53 -11.71
C TYR A 30 -8.22 -2.46 -12.31
N LEU A 31 -8.40 -2.45 -13.64
CA LEU A 31 -9.28 -3.40 -14.32
C LEU A 31 -8.68 -4.81 -14.46
N ARG A 32 -7.35 -4.92 -14.56
CA ARG A 32 -6.66 -6.22 -14.71
C ARG A 32 -6.33 -6.89 -13.38
N GLU A 33 -5.85 -6.11 -12.42
CA GLU A 33 -5.35 -6.60 -11.14
C GLU A 33 -6.37 -6.31 -10.05
N THR A 34 -7.13 -7.32 -9.64
CA THR A 34 -8.03 -7.23 -8.47
C THR A 34 -7.26 -6.86 -7.20
N ALA A 35 -5.99 -7.26 -7.11
CA ALA A 35 -5.09 -6.91 -6.02
C ALA A 35 -4.61 -5.46 -6.04
N ALA A 36 -4.72 -4.72 -7.15
CA ALA A 36 -4.31 -3.31 -7.20
C ALA A 36 -5.22 -2.40 -6.34
N GLU A 37 -6.40 -2.90 -5.95
CA GLU A 37 -7.28 -2.24 -4.98
C GLU A 37 -6.81 -2.41 -3.52
N GLN A 38 -5.99 -3.43 -3.24
CA GLN A 38 -5.55 -3.73 -1.88
C GLN A 38 -4.04 -3.49 -1.75
N TYR A 39 -3.67 -2.58 -0.86
CA TYR A 39 -2.28 -2.40 -0.51
C TYR A 39 -1.82 -3.60 0.31
N SER A 40 -1.10 -4.54 -0.31
CA SER A 40 -0.50 -5.63 0.45
C SER A 40 0.56 -5.07 1.39
N PRO A 41 0.65 -5.55 2.65
CA PRO A 41 1.75 -5.21 3.53
C PRO A 41 3.07 -5.45 2.80
N ARG A 42 3.91 -4.41 2.73
CA ARG A 42 5.24 -4.57 2.13
C ARG A 42 5.99 -5.62 2.95
N THR A 43 6.58 -6.60 2.27
CA THR A 43 7.50 -7.53 2.91
C THR A 43 8.61 -6.72 3.58
N ALA A 44 8.85 -7.00 4.86
CA ALA A 44 9.91 -6.35 5.61
C ALA A 44 11.23 -6.62 4.89
N ARG A 45 11.86 -5.55 4.41
CA ARG A 45 13.17 -5.64 3.78
C ARG A 45 14.25 -5.60 4.84
N PRO A 46 15.36 -6.32 4.66
CA PRO A 46 16.47 -6.21 5.58
C PRO A 46 16.97 -4.77 5.62
N THR A 47 17.13 -4.23 6.83
CA THR A 47 17.62 -2.88 7.08
C THR A 47 19.00 -2.91 7.71
N LYS A 48 19.74 -1.80 7.60
CA LYS A 48 21.06 -1.65 8.24
C LYS A 48 21.03 -1.89 9.76
N LEU A 49 19.87 -1.69 10.38
CA LEU A 49 19.69 -1.85 11.83
C LEU A 49 19.37 -3.29 12.23
N ASP A 50 19.06 -4.19 11.28
CA ASP A 50 18.67 -5.56 11.61
C ASP A 50 19.72 -6.32 12.44
N PRO A 51 21.03 -6.22 12.16
CA PRO A 51 22.04 -6.85 12.99
C PRO A 51 22.08 -6.31 14.44
N TYR A 52 21.57 -5.11 14.66
CA TYR A 52 21.65 -4.38 15.94
C TYR A 52 20.32 -4.38 16.70
N LYS A 53 19.24 -4.93 16.14
CA LYS A 53 17.90 -4.89 16.75
C LYS A 53 17.87 -5.49 18.16
N GLY A 54 18.59 -6.60 18.39
CA GLY A 54 18.68 -7.21 19.72
C GLY A 54 19.25 -6.24 20.76
N TYR A 55 20.41 -5.65 20.46
CA TYR A 55 21.05 -4.66 21.31
C TYR A 55 20.17 -3.43 21.58
N LEU A 56 19.48 -2.92 20.56
CA LEU A 56 18.59 -1.76 20.70
C LEU A 56 17.38 -2.07 21.61
N LEU A 57 16.79 -3.26 21.49
CA LEU A 57 15.67 -3.69 22.32
C LEU A 57 16.08 -3.86 23.78
N GLU A 58 17.24 -4.46 24.04
CA GLU A 58 17.81 -4.57 25.40
C GLU A 58 18.03 -3.20 26.03
N ARG A 59 18.55 -2.24 25.26
CA ARG A 59 18.76 -0.87 25.74
C ARG A 59 17.45 -0.14 26.04
N ILE A 60 16.41 -0.36 25.24
CA ILE A 60 15.08 0.19 25.49
C ILE A 60 14.50 -0.40 26.78
N GLU A 61 14.64 -1.71 26.99
CA GLU A 61 14.18 -2.39 28.21
C GLU A 61 14.89 -1.86 29.45
N ALA A 62 16.22 -1.75 29.39
CA ALA A 62 17.03 -1.23 30.49
C ALA A 62 16.75 0.25 30.81
N ALA A 63 16.22 1.01 29.84
CA ALA A 63 15.84 2.40 30.00
C ALA A 63 14.38 2.58 30.42
N ARG A 64 13.61 1.49 30.60
CA ARG A 64 12.23 1.60 31.08
C ARG A 64 12.25 2.20 32.49
N PRO A 65 11.52 3.30 32.71
CA PRO A 65 11.41 3.86 34.05
C PRO A 65 10.76 2.82 34.96
N HIS A 66 11.36 2.61 36.14
CA HIS A 66 10.71 1.89 37.23
C HIS A 66 9.56 2.79 37.69
N TRP A 67 8.35 2.55 37.18
CA TRP A 67 7.17 3.22 37.71
C TRP A 67 7.01 2.78 39.18
N ILE A 68 7.03 3.77 40.09
CA ILE A 68 6.62 3.65 41.49
C ILE A 68 5.10 3.79 41.54
#